data_AF-A0A535Q399-F1
#
_entry.id   AF-A0A535Q399-F1
#
_cell.length_a   1.000
_cell.length_b   1.000
_cell.length_c   1.000
_cell.angle_alpha   90.00
_cell.angle_beta   90.00
_cell.angle_gamma   90.00
#
_symmetry.space_group_name_H-M   'P 1'
#
loop_
_entity.id
_entity.type
_entity.pdbx_description
1 polymer ?
#
loop_
_entity_poly.entity_id
_entity_poly.type
_entity_poly.pdbx_seq_one_letter_code
_entity_poly.pdbx_strand_id
1 'polypeptide(L)'
;MTATLFVAVALLFGRSVYSRAAFGTWDPRALPTRIPYCDRTYLPGPHVNRAQIEAIGNAFGVFAFRQVGNTADGKPIFARPLPDSVRHRYSGAPLPCDMGVYLKVGADDYVAYGLSGGP
;
A
#
# COMPACT_ATOMS: atom_id res chain seq x y z
N MET A 1 -19.62 33.33 3.29
CA MET A 1 -18.57 32.80 4.19
C MET A 1 -18.97 31.49 4.88
N THR A 2 -20.25 31.25 5.21
CA THR A 2 -20.73 30.01 5.83
C THR A 2 -20.60 28.77 4.95
N ALA A 3 -21.03 28.82 3.68
CA ALA A 3 -21.00 27.66 2.78
C ALA A 3 -19.59 27.07 2.58
N THR A 4 -18.57 27.92 2.43
CA THR A 4 -17.16 27.50 2.27
C THR A 4 -16.65 26.75 3.50
N LEU A 5 -17.06 27.18 4.69
CA LEU A 5 -16.67 26.58 5.96
C LEU A 5 -17.30 25.19 6.14
N PHE A 6 -18.58 25.04 5.79
CA PHE A 6 -19.25 23.74 5.79
C PHE A 6 -18.60 22.75 4.82
N VAL A 7 -18.24 23.19 3.61
CA VAL A 7 -17.56 22.34 2.63
C VAL A 7 -16.18 21.92 3.15
N ALA A 8 -15.39 22.84 3.71
CA ALA A 8 -14.08 22.54 4.25
C ALA A 8 -14.15 21.50 5.41
N VAL A 9 -15.09 21.67 6.34
CA VAL A 9 -15.30 20.73 7.44
C VAL A 9 -15.73 19.35 6.92
N ALA A 10 -16.67 19.30 5.97
CA ALA A 10 -17.11 18.05 5.37
C ALA A 10 -15.97 17.30 4.66
N LEU A 11 -15.09 18.02 3.95
CA LEU A 11 -13.92 17.44 3.28
C LEU A 11 -12.91 16.87 4.28
N LEU A 12 -12.61 17.62 5.36
CA LEU A 12 -11.70 17.14 6.40
C LEU A 12 -12.25 15.90 7.10
N PHE A 13 -13.53 15.92 7.46
CA PHE A 13 -14.18 14.78 8.09
C PHE A 13 -14.23 13.57 7.15
N GLY A 14 -14.63 13.78 5.89
CA GLY A 14 -14.66 12.73 4.86
C GLY A 14 -13.29 12.10 4.65
N ARG A 15 -12.22 12.89 4.68
CA ARG A 15 -10.84 12.41 4.57
C ARG A 15 -10.43 11.55 5.77
N SER A 16 -10.77 11.94 7.00
CA SER A 16 -10.48 11.14 8.20
C SER A 16 -11.28 9.83 8.22
N VAL A 17 -12.55 9.85 7.81
CA VAL A 17 -13.38 8.65 7.68
C VAL A 17 -12.81 7.71 6.62
N TYR A 18 -12.46 8.23 5.44
CA TYR A 18 -11.80 7.46 4.39
C TYR A 18 -10.48 6.85 4.88
N SER A 19 -9.65 7.65 5.57
CA SER A 19 -8.39 7.20 6.15
C SER A 19 -8.60 6.03 7.11
N ARG A 20 -9.60 6.11 7.98
CA ARG A 20 -9.90 5.04 8.93
C ARG A 20 -10.41 3.78 8.23
N ALA A 21 -11.27 3.94 7.23
CA ALA A 21 -11.84 2.84 6.47
C ALA A 21 -10.78 2.12 5.60
N ALA A 22 -9.96 2.86 4.87
CA ALA A 22 -8.96 2.30 3.96
C ALA A 22 -7.68 1.88 4.68
N PHE A 23 -7.10 2.76 5.51
CA PHE A 23 -5.75 2.63 6.05
C PHE A 23 -5.70 2.32 7.55
N GLY A 24 -6.87 2.28 8.20
CA GLY A 24 -6.98 1.93 9.61
C GLY A 24 -6.56 3.04 10.58
N THR A 25 -6.30 4.26 10.11
CA THR A 25 -5.92 5.42 10.95
C THR A 25 -6.91 6.57 10.82
N TRP A 26 -7.24 7.22 11.94
CA TRP A 26 -8.07 8.43 11.96
C TRP A 26 -7.32 9.69 11.53
N ASP A 27 -6.00 9.72 11.73
CA ASP A 27 -5.13 10.78 11.22
C ASP A 27 -4.64 10.38 9.82
N PRO A 28 -5.05 11.11 8.75
CA PRO A 28 -4.62 10.83 7.38
C PRO A 28 -3.11 10.94 7.16
N ARG A 29 -2.39 11.61 8.06
CA ARG A 29 -0.93 11.82 7.97
C ARG A 29 -0.14 10.76 8.74
N ALA A 30 -0.78 10.04 9.64
CA ALA A 30 -0.14 8.98 10.40
C ALA A 30 0.17 7.79 9.48
N LEU A 31 1.14 6.97 9.88
CA LEU A 31 1.44 5.72 9.18
C LEU A 31 0.19 4.82 9.17
N PRO A 32 -0.22 4.30 8.00
CA PRO A 32 -1.27 3.30 7.90
C PRO A 32 -1.01 2.12 8.83
N THR A 33 -2.03 1.66 9.54
CA THR A 33 -1.96 0.40 10.29
C THR A 33 -2.18 -0.81 9.40
N ARG A 34 -2.71 -0.57 8.18
CA ARG A 34 -2.84 -1.55 7.11
C ARG A 34 -2.83 -0.87 5.74
N ILE A 35 -2.44 -1.61 4.71
CA ILE A 35 -2.62 -1.19 3.31
C ILE A 35 -3.42 -2.29 2.59
N PRO A 36 -4.63 -1.98 2.09
CA PRO A 36 -5.35 -2.88 1.20
C PRO A 36 -4.77 -2.79 -0.21
N TYR A 37 -4.36 -3.92 -0.77
CA TYR A 37 -3.88 -4.00 -2.15
C TYR A 37 -4.17 -5.38 -2.74
N CYS A 38 -4.70 -5.43 -3.96
CA CYS A 38 -5.01 -6.68 -4.65
C CYS A 38 -5.78 -7.68 -3.77
N ASP A 39 -6.89 -7.22 -3.19
CA ASP A 39 -7.80 -7.99 -2.32
C ASP A 39 -7.14 -8.60 -1.07
N ARG A 40 -5.97 -8.10 -0.69
CA ARG A 40 -5.23 -8.51 0.50
C ARG A 40 -4.95 -7.32 1.42
N THR A 41 -4.79 -7.63 2.70
CA THR A 41 -4.39 -6.67 3.71
C THR A 41 -2.92 -6.87 4.04
N TYR A 42 -2.13 -5.81 3.89
CA TYR A 42 -0.72 -5.79 4.25
C TYR A 42 -0.53 -5.01 5.55
N LEU A 43 0.34 -5.50 6.42
CA LEU A 43 0.62 -4.93 7.74
C LEU A 43 2.03 -4.33 7.79
N PRO A 44 2.23 -3.27 8.58
CA PRO A 44 3.49 -2.55 8.64
C PRO A 44 4.62 -3.44 9.16
N GLY A 45 5.80 -3.22 8.59
CA GLY A 45 7.06 -3.86 8.92
C GLY A 45 8.20 -2.85 8.95
N PRO A 46 9.44 -3.26 8.63
CA PRO A 46 10.62 -2.41 8.77
C PRO A 46 10.69 -1.33 7.70
N HIS A 47 11.53 -0.33 7.98
CA HIS A 47 12.01 0.62 6.97
C HIS A 47 13.03 -0.06 6.05
N VAL A 48 12.95 0.25 4.77
CA VAL A 48 13.82 -0.25 3.71
C VAL A 48 14.12 0.85 2.70
N ASN A 49 15.26 0.76 2.03
CA ASN A 49 15.62 1.60 0.89
C ASN A 49 15.28 0.93 -0.45
N ARG A 50 15.37 1.68 -1.55
CA ARG A 50 15.03 1.15 -2.87
C ARG A 50 15.90 -0.03 -3.30
N ALA A 51 17.20 0.01 -2.99
CA ALA A 51 18.12 -1.08 -3.34
C ALA A 51 17.74 -2.40 -2.63
N GLN A 52 17.33 -2.34 -1.37
CA GLN A 52 16.83 -3.49 -0.62
C GLN A 52 15.54 -4.05 -1.25
N ILE A 53 14.61 -3.18 -1.67
CA ILE A 53 13.37 -3.60 -2.34
C ILE A 53 13.68 -4.31 -3.68
N GLU A 54 14.60 -3.75 -4.47
CA GLU A 54 14.98 -4.30 -5.76
C GLU A 54 15.73 -5.64 -5.63
N ALA A 55 16.52 -5.80 -4.56
CA ALA A 55 17.21 -7.05 -4.22
C ALA A 55 16.26 -8.18 -3.78
N ILE A 56 15.07 -7.84 -3.28
CA ILE A 56 14.01 -8.82 -2.98
C ILE A 56 13.40 -9.30 -4.30
N GLY A 57 14.11 -10.17 -5.01
CA GLY A 57 13.52 -10.97 -6.08
C GLY A 57 12.53 -11.98 -5.50
N ASN A 58 11.41 -12.22 -6.19
CA ASN A 58 10.57 -13.35 -5.85
C ASN A 58 10.99 -14.57 -6.69
N ALA A 59 10.63 -15.78 -6.26
CA ALA A 59 10.97 -17.01 -6.97
C ALA A 59 10.42 -17.07 -8.43
N PHE A 60 9.58 -16.11 -8.81
CA PHE A 60 8.96 -16.00 -10.13
C PHE A 60 9.64 -14.97 -11.03
N GLY A 61 10.63 -14.22 -10.52
CA GLY A 61 11.43 -13.28 -11.29
C GLY A 61 11.54 -11.88 -10.68
N VAL A 62 12.13 -10.98 -11.46
CA VAL A 62 12.34 -9.58 -11.11
C VAL A 62 11.27 -8.76 -11.84
N PHE A 63 10.23 -8.32 -11.12
CA PHE A 63 9.18 -7.46 -11.68
C PHE A 63 9.45 -5.98 -11.38
N ALA A 64 8.89 -5.11 -12.21
CA ALA A 64 9.11 -3.66 -12.13
C ALA A 64 8.53 -3.07 -10.84
N PHE A 65 9.33 -2.27 -10.14
CA PHE A 65 8.89 -1.45 -9.03
C PHE A 65 8.08 -0.26 -9.54
N ARG A 66 6.77 -0.25 -9.25
CA ARG A 66 5.83 0.76 -9.76
C ARG A 66 4.90 1.26 -8.68
N GLN A 67 4.45 2.50 -8.82
CA GLN A 67 3.41 3.05 -7.94
C GLN A 67 2.07 2.36 -8.24
N VAL A 68 1.38 1.94 -7.19
CA VAL A 68 0.11 1.19 -7.26
C VAL A 68 -1.04 1.88 -6.54
N GLY A 69 -0.77 2.94 -5.79
CA GLY A 69 -1.79 3.71 -5.10
C GLY A 69 -1.21 4.87 -4.30
N ASN A 70 -2.09 5.50 -3.53
CA ASN A 70 -1.76 6.58 -2.60
C ASN A 70 -2.53 6.41 -1.29
N THR A 71 -1.96 6.90 -0.18
CA THR A 71 -2.68 7.06 1.09
C THR A 71 -3.71 8.19 1.02
N ALA A 72 -4.53 8.32 2.08
CA ALA A 72 -5.47 9.44 2.23
C ALA A 72 -4.80 10.82 2.25
N ASP A 73 -3.49 10.91 2.46
CA ASP A 73 -2.72 12.15 2.32
C ASP A 73 -1.83 12.26 1.09
N GLY A 74 -1.95 11.30 0.16
CA GLY A 74 -1.24 11.36 -1.11
C GLY A 74 0.18 10.81 -1.06
N LYS A 75 0.61 10.16 0.04
CA LYS A 75 1.88 9.43 0.05
C LYS A 75 1.80 8.25 -0.92
N PRO A 76 2.79 8.09 -1.81
CA PRO A 76 2.75 7.06 -2.83
C PRO A 76 3.07 5.68 -2.26
N ILE A 77 2.30 4.69 -2.70
CA ILE A 77 2.45 3.27 -2.37
C ILE A 77 2.98 2.57 -3.61
N PHE A 78 4.05 1.79 -3.45
CA PHE A 78 4.71 1.05 -4.51
C PHE A 78 4.64 -0.46 -4.30
N ALA A 79 4.74 -1.21 -5.39
CA ALA A 79 4.82 -2.66 -5.39
C ALA A 79 5.57 -3.14 -6.64
N ARG A 80 5.90 -4.44 -6.66
CA ARG A 80 6.48 -5.22 -7.76
C ARG A 80 5.53 -6.34 -8.18
N PRO A 81 4.35 -6.01 -8.73
CA PRO A 81 3.30 -6.98 -8.88
C PRO A 81 3.64 -8.08 -9.90
N LEU A 82 3.32 -9.31 -9.53
CA LEU A 82 3.29 -10.48 -10.39
C LEU A 82 2.28 -10.27 -11.53
N PRO A 83 2.68 -10.53 -12.79
CA PRO A 83 1.75 -10.53 -13.92
C PRO A 83 0.64 -11.57 -13.74
N ASP A 84 -0.54 -11.30 -14.29
CA ASP A 84 -1.68 -12.23 -14.20
C ASP A 84 -1.36 -13.61 -14.79
N SER A 85 -0.55 -13.66 -15.85
CA SER A 85 -0.07 -14.92 -16.44
C SER A 85 0.71 -15.79 -15.45
N VAL A 86 1.39 -15.19 -14.47
CA VAL A 86 2.09 -15.91 -13.39
C VAL A 86 1.14 -16.22 -12.26
N ARG A 87 0.28 -15.27 -11.87
CA ARG A 87 -0.66 -15.42 -10.74
C ARG A 87 -1.64 -16.58 -10.94
N HIS A 88 -2.05 -16.82 -12.18
CA HIS A 88 -3.02 -17.86 -12.54
C HIS A 88 -2.38 -19.12 -13.14
N ARG A 89 -1.04 -19.23 -13.10
CA ARG A 89 -0.31 -20.34 -13.73
C ARG A 89 -0.59 -21.70 -13.08
N TYR A 90 -0.88 -21.72 -11.78
CA TYR A 90 -1.04 -22.94 -11.00
C TYR A 90 -2.51 -23.23 -10.76
N SER A 91 -2.89 -24.51 -10.77
CA SER A 91 -4.24 -24.96 -10.42
C SER A 91 -4.49 -24.71 -8.93
N GLY A 92 -5.34 -23.73 -8.61
CA GLY A 92 -5.65 -23.34 -7.23
C GLY A 92 -6.11 -21.88 -7.12
N ALA A 93 -6.13 -21.37 -5.89
CA ALA A 93 -6.33 -19.94 -5.66
C ALA A 93 -5.17 -19.15 -6.31
N PRO A 94 -5.45 -18.01 -6.97
CA PRO A 94 -4.40 -17.21 -7.58
C PRO A 94 -3.35 -16.75 -6.56
N LEU A 95 -2.09 -16.71 -7.00
CA LEU A 95 -1.02 -16.14 -6.17
C LEU A 95 -1.32 -14.67 -5.81
N PRO A 96 -0.84 -14.19 -4.66
CA PRO A 96 -0.91 -12.77 -4.32
C PRO A 96 -0.30 -11.92 -5.43
N CYS A 97 -0.81 -10.69 -5.63
CA CYS A 97 -0.17 -9.78 -6.59
C CYS A 97 1.26 -9.45 -6.20
N ASP A 98 1.57 -9.36 -4.91
CA ASP A 98 2.93 -9.13 -4.43
C ASP A 98 3.06 -9.72 -3.03
N MET A 99 4.30 -9.95 -2.59
CA MET A 99 4.58 -10.35 -1.22
C MET A 99 4.70 -9.14 -0.28
N GLY A 100 4.97 -7.95 -0.83
CA GLY A 100 5.02 -6.72 -0.05
C GLY A 100 4.61 -5.48 -0.84
N VAL A 101 4.07 -4.49 -0.15
CA VAL A 101 3.86 -3.13 -0.67
C VAL A 101 4.68 -2.14 0.14
N TYR A 102 5.07 -1.03 -0.47
CA TYR A 102 6.08 -0.13 0.09
C TYR A 102 5.54 1.29 0.13
N LEU A 103 5.35 1.84 1.32
CA LEU A 103 4.91 3.22 1.50
C LEU A 103 6.14 4.13 1.50
N LYS A 104 6.23 5.07 0.54
CA LYS A 104 7.32 6.05 0.54
C LYS A 104 7.12 7.08 1.65
N VAL A 105 8.10 7.18 2.54
CA VAL A 105 8.08 8.09 3.70
C VAL A 105 9.23 9.10 3.68
N GLY A 106 10.26 8.87 2.86
CA GLY A 106 11.37 9.80 2.60
C GLY A 106 11.87 9.73 1.16
N ALA A 107 13.04 10.32 0.87
CA ALA A 107 13.61 10.35 -0.47
C ALA A 107 13.95 8.94 -1.00
N ASP A 108 14.62 8.15 -0.16
CA ASP A 108 14.96 6.73 -0.37
C ASP A 108 14.63 5.89 0.88
N ASP A 109 13.51 6.22 1.52
CA ASP A 109 13.02 5.55 2.73
C ASP A 109 11.57 5.12 2.52
N TYR A 110 11.32 3.84 2.73
CA TYR A 110 10.04 3.19 2.54
C TYR A 110 9.72 2.32 3.74
N VAL A 111 8.47 2.36 4.21
CA VAL A 111 7.97 1.36 5.16
C VAL A 111 7.48 0.17 4.34
N ALA A 112 8.05 -1.01 4.59
CA ALA A 112 7.57 -2.25 4.00
C ALA A 112 6.28 -2.70 4.70
N TYR A 113 5.30 -3.11 3.93
CA TYR A 113 4.06 -3.72 4.41
C TYR A 113 3.96 -5.12 3.83
N GLY A 114 3.92 -6.15 4.68
CA GLY A 114 3.86 -7.56 4.28
C GLY A 114 2.47 -8.15 4.44
N LEU A 115 2.15 -9.21 3.68
CA LEU A 115 0.86 -9.92 3.81
C LEU A 115 0.64 -10.44 5.23
N SER A 116 -0.54 -10.18 5.80
CA SER A 116 -0.95 -10.83 7.05
C SER A 116 -1.56 -12.20 6.76
N GLY A 117 -1.05 -13.25 7.40
CA GLY A 117 -1.43 -14.63 7.14
C GLY A 117 -0.36 -15.29 6.27
N GLY A 118 0.34 -16.27 6.85
CA GLY A 118 1.17 -17.20 6.08
C GLY A 118 0.32 -18.01 5.08
N PRO A 119 0.97 -18.75 4.16
CA PRO A 119 0.29 -19.54 3.14
C PRO A 119 -0.79 -20.46 3.70
#